data_AF-A0A5B2Z3Y9-F1
#
_entry.id   AF-A0A5B2Z3Y9-F1
#
_cell.length_a   1.000
_cell.length_b   1.000
_cell.length_c   1.000
_cell.angle_alpha   90.00
_cell.angle_beta   90.00
_cell.angle_gamma   90.00
#
_symmetry.space_group_name_H-M   'P 1'
#
loop_
_entity.id
_entity.type
_entity.pdbx_description
1 polymer ?
#
loop_
_entity_poly.entity_id
_entity_poly.type
_entity_poly.pdbx_seq_one_letter_code
_entity_poly.pdbx_strand_id
1 'polypeptide(L)'
;MLYIKRAKFYLLNPSGNTNQSCENPTESLVDLERKIDSITKTLSRPYYNKILKDLLKANPINAKTIVDYIIAQQTEICKLN
;
A
#
# COMPACT_ATOMS: atom_id res chain seq x y z
N MET A 1 34.67 4.83 -12.16
CA MET A 1 33.81 3.65 -11.89
C MET A 1 33.09 3.88 -10.56
N LEU A 2 31.80 4.24 -10.60
CA LEU A 2 31.02 4.61 -9.41
C LEU A 2 30.31 3.37 -8.86
N TYR A 3 30.83 2.80 -7.77
CA TYR A 3 30.23 1.65 -7.09
C TYR A 3 28.95 2.08 -6.37
N ILE A 4 27.79 1.82 -6.97
CA ILE A 4 26.50 1.94 -6.26
C ILE A 4 26.37 0.71 -5.35
N LYS A 5 26.71 0.88 -4.07
CA LYS A 5 26.39 -0.08 -3.01
C LYS A 5 24.88 -0.18 -2.87
N ARG A 6 24.31 -1.24 -3.45
CA ARG A 6 22.91 -1.63 -3.32
C ARG A 6 22.58 -1.87 -1.84
N ALA A 7 21.81 -0.97 -1.25
CA ALA A 7 21.41 -1.05 0.16
C ALA A 7 20.53 -2.29 0.39
N LYS A 8 20.99 -3.20 1.26
CA LYS A 8 20.17 -4.26 1.88
C LYS A 8 19.24 -3.63 2.91
N PHE A 9 18.14 -3.04 2.47
CA PHE A 9 17.18 -2.35 3.37
C PHE A 9 16.06 -3.28 3.90
N TYR A 10 16.06 -4.59 3.62
CA TYR A 10 14.94 -5.47 3.96
C TYR A 10 15.25 -6.60 4.95
N LEU A 11 16.10 -6.34 5.95
CA LEU A 11 16.26 -7.25 7.10
C LEU A 11 15.72 -6.63 8.39
N LEU A 12 14.42 -6.33 8.40
CA LEU A 12 13.67 -6.19 9.64
C LEU A 12 12.87 -7.48 9.83
N ASN A 13 13.31 -8.27 10.80
CA ASN A 13 12.81 -9.58 11.17
C ASN A 13 11.30 -9.59 11.47
N PRO A 14 10.59 -10.69 11.18
CA PRO A 14 9.21 -10.88 11.57
C PRO A 14 9.15 -11.39 13.01
N SER A 15 8.79 -10.54 13.96
CA SER A 15 8.28 -11.02 15.25
C SER A 15 7.47 -9.94 15.93
N GLY A 16 6.17 -10.15 16.01
CA GLY A 16 5.20 -9.22 16.56
C GLY A 16 3.80 -9.75 16.35
N ASN A 17 3.46 -10.79 17.11
CA ASN A 17 2.12 -11.32 17.24
C ASN A 17 1.17 -10.22 17.77
N THR A 18 0.20 -9.82 16.97
CA THR A 18 -1.01 -9.13 17.46
C THR A 18 -2.22 -9.85 16.89
N ASN A 19 -2.74 -10.78 17.69
CA ASN A 19 -4.14 -11.14 17.66
C ASN A 19 -4.97 -9.87 17.80
N GLN A 20 -5.51 -9.36 16.70
CA GLN A 20 -6.64 -8.45 16.74
C GLN A 20 -7.63 -8.89 15.68
N SER A 21 -8.34 -9.98 16.03
CA SER A 21 -9.64 -10.29 15.44
C SER A 21 -10.60 -9.20 15.89
N CYS A 22 -10.87 -8.26 14.99
CA CYS A 22 -12.08 -7.48 14.98
C CYS A 22 -12.66 -7.71 13.59
N GLU A 23 -13.80 -8.38 13.52
CA GLU A 23 -14.55 -8.73 12.30
C GLU A 23 -14.73 -7.48 11.42
N ASN A 24 -13.77 -7.25 10.54
CA ASN A 24 -13.93 -6.39 9.39
C ASN A 24 -14.26 -7.33 8.24
N PRO A 25 -15.24 -7.00 7.37
CA PRO A 25 -15.47 -7.81 6.18
C PRO A 25 -14.12 -7.97 5.49
N THR A 26 -13.67 -9.21 5.33
CA THR A 26 -12.38 -9.54 4.73
C THR A 26 -12.41 -9.00 3.32
N GLU A 27 -12.00 -7.74 3.16
CA GLU A 27 -11.97 -7.08 1.87
C GLU A 27 -11.09 -7.95 0.97
N SER A 28 -11.67 -8.39 -0.14
CA SER A 28 -10.99 -9.37 -0.96
C SER A 28 -9.73 -8.72 -1.54
N LEU A 29 -8.66 -9.50 -1.72
CA LEU A 29 -7.43 -9.00 -2.35
C LEU A 29 -7.72 -8.40 -3.73
N VAL A 30 -8.77 -8.90 -4.41
CA VAL A 30 -9.26 -8.37 -5.69
C VAL A 30 -9.83 -6.97 -5.55
N ASP A 31 -10.61 -6.70 -4.50
CA ASP A 31 -11.17 -5.37 -4.25
C ASP A 31 -10.07 -4.36 -3.92
N LEU A 32 -9.09 -4.79 -3.13
CA LEU A 32 -7.94 -3.95 -2.79
C LEU A 32 -7.05 -3.66 -4.01
N GLU A 33 -6.88 -4.64 -4.92
CA GLU A 33 -6.19 -4.42 -6.19
C GLU A 33 -6.94 -3.41 -7.07
N ARG A 34 -8.28 -3.50 -7.16
CA ARG A 34 -9.10 -2.51 -7.87
C ARG A 34 -8.99 -1.12 -7.28
N LYS A 35 -8.94 -1.00 -5.95
CA LYS A 35 -8.69 0.28 -5.26
C LYS A 35 -7.33 0.86 -5.65
N ILE A 36 -6.27 0.04 -5.65
CA ILE A 36 -4.93 0.45 -6.11
C ILE A 36 -5.00 0.97 -7.54
N ASP A 37 -5.66 0.25 -8.44
CA ASP A 37 -5.82 0.70 -9.83
C ASP A 37 -6.56 2.03 -9.92
N SER A 38 -7.62 2.21 -9.13
CA SER A 38 -8.39 3.46 -9.08
C SER A 38 -7.56 4.66 -8.60
N ILE A 39 -6.88 4.55 -7.44
CA ILE A 39 -6.12 5.67 -6.86
C ILE A 39 -4.85 6.01 -7.66
N THR A 40 -4.34 5.06 -8.45
CA THR A 40 -3.13 5.26 -9.25
C THR A 40 -3.39 5.63 -10.70
N LYS A 41 -4.63 5.49 -11.20
CA LYS A 41 -5.01 5.76 -12.60
C LYS A 41 -4.63 7.17 -13.08
N THR A 42 -4.74 8.17 -12.20
CA THR A 42 -4.51 9.59 -12.53
C THR A 42 -3.12 10.08 -12.14
N LEU A 43 -2.28 9.20 -11.56
CA LEU A 43 -0.93 9.59 -11.15
C LEU A 43 -0.01 9.67 -12.37
N SER A 44 0.81 10.72 -12.42
CA SER A 44 1.76 10.96 -13.50
C SER A 44 2.85 9.89 -13.64
N ARG A 45 3.02 9.03 -12.63
CA ARG A 45 4.09 8.05 -12.54
C ARG A 45 3.52 6.63 -12.39
N PRO A 46 3.63 5.79 -13.43
CA PRO A 46 2.99 4.47 -13.43
C PRO A 46 3.62 3.47 -12.45
N TYR A 47 4.84 3.72 -11.97
CA TYR A 47 5.50 2.82 -11.02
C TYR A 47 4.80 2.74 -9.66
N TYR A 48 3.98 3.73 -9.28
CA TYR A 48 3.24 3.69 -8.02
C TYR A 48 2.24 2.52 -7.98
N ASN A 49 1.55 2.27 -9.10
CA ASN A 49 0.66 1.12 -9.23
C ASN A 49 1.41 -0.19 -8.98
N LYS A 50 2.55 -0.36 -9.67
CA LYS A 50 3.39 -1.55 -9.53
C LYS A 50 3.86 -1.77 -8.09
N ILE A 51 4.39 -0.73 -7.44
CA ILE A 51 4.89 -0.84 -6.06
C ILE A 51 3.78 -1.23 -5.09
N LEU A 52 2.58 -0.64 -5.23
CA LEU A 52 1.45 -0.97 -4.36
C LEU A 52 0.93 -2.40 -4.60
N LYS A 53 0.92 -2.88 -5.86
CA LYS A 53 0.59 -4.28 -6.16
C LYS A 53 1.65 -5.26 -5.64
N ASP A 54 2.93 -4.90 -5.73
CA ASP A 54 4.01 -5.72 -5.16
C ASP A 54 3.91 -5.75 -3.62
N LEU A 55 3.55 -4.63 -2.99
CA LEU A 55 3.28 -4.56 -1.55
C LEU A 55 2.06 -5.39 -1.15
N LEU A 56 0.97 -5.37 -1.93
CA LEU A 56 -0.23 -6.18 -1.69
C LEU A 56 0.10 -7.67 -1.64
N LYS A 57 0.97 -8.14 -2.54
CA LYS A 57 1.44 -9.53 -2.57
C LYS A 57 2.33 -9.89 -1.38
N ALA A 58 3.15 -8.95 -0.92
CA ALA A 58 4.10 -9.19 0.17
C ALA A 58 3.45 -9.07 1.56
N ASN A 59 2.58 -8.07 1.75
CA ASN A 59 1.87 -7.81 3.01
C ASN A 59 0.54 -7.06 2.74
N PRO A 60 -0.59 -7.79 2.66
CA PRO A 60 -1.88 -7.20 2.32
C PRO A 60 -2.42 -6.25 3.39
N ILE A 61 -2.08 -6.47 4.67
CA ILE A 61 -2.50 -5.61 5.78
C ILE A 61 -1.87 -4.22 5.61
N ASN A 62 -0.56 -4.17 5.39
CA ASN A 62 0.15 -2.91 5.19
C ASN A 62 -0.30 -2.20 3.91
N ALA A 63 -0.52 -2.96 2.83
CA ALA A 63 -1.06 -2.41 1.60
C ALA A 63 -2.42 -1.75 1.82
N LYS A 64 -3.32 -2.41 2.57
CA LYS A 64 -4.62 -1.88 2.94
C LYS A 64 -4.49 -0.58 3.73
N THR A 65 -3.67 -0.55 4.77
CA THR A 65 -3.46 0.66 5.59
C THR A 65 -2.98 1.84 4.74
N ILE A 66 -2.04 1.63 3.82
CA ILE A 66 -1.53 2.69 2.95
C ILE A 66 -2.60 3.16 1.97
N VAL A 67 -3.33 2.25 1.34
CA VAL A 67 -4.43 2.58 0.41
C VAL A 67 -5.52 3.38 1.12
N ASP A 68 -5.95 2.94 2.30
CA ASP A 68 -6.96 3.62 3.10
C ASP A 68 -6.50 5.03 3.50
N TYR A 69 -5.23 5.19 3.88
CA TYR A 69 -4.64 6.51 4.19
C TYR A 69 -4.66 7.44 2.97
N ILE A 70 -4.24 6.96 1.80
CA ILE A 70 -4.24 7.77 0.56
C ILE A 70 -5.67 8.25 0.24
N ILE A 71 -6.66 7.37 0.35
CA ILE A 71 -8.07 7.69 0.08
C ILE A 71 -8.58 8.75 1.07
N ALA A 72 -8.27 8.59 2.36
CA ALA A 72 -8.64 9.55 3.39
C ALA A 72 -8.08 10.96 3.08
N GLN A 73 -6.79 11.03 2.74
CA GLN A 73 -6.12 12.29 2.37
C GLN A 73 -6.69 12.92 1.10
N GLN A 74 -7.00 12.12 0.07
CA GLN A 74 -7.66 12.63 -1.15
C GLN A 74 -9.04 13.22 -0.85
N THR A 75 -9.77 12.64 0.09
CA THR A 75 -11.10 13.12 0.51
C THR A 75 -11.02 14.44 1.27
N GLU A 76 -9.98 14.65 2.08
CA GLU A 76 -9.75 15.89 2.82
C GLU A 76 -9.45 17.07 1.89
N ILE A 77 -8.66 16.86 0.83
CA ILE A 77 -8.33 17.88 -0.17
C ILE A 77 -9.60 18.35 -0.92
N CYS A 78 -10.54 17.43 -1.21
CA CYS A 78 -11.79 17.77 -1.89
C CYS A 78 -12.79 18.56 -1.03
N LYS A 79 -12.62 18.62 0.30
CA LYS A 79 -13.50 19.38 1.21
C LYS A 79 -13.04 20.81 1.48
N LEU A 80 -11.85 21.18 1.03
CA LEU A 80 -11.23 22.50 1.23
C LEU A 80 -11.33 23.41 -0.01
N ASN A 81 -12.03 22.98 -1.06
CA ASN A 81 -12.35 23.75 -2.26
C ASN A 81 -13.88 23.86 -2.40
#